data_AF-A0A382BS48-F1
#
_entry.id   AF-A0A382BS48-F1
#
_cell.length_a   1.000
_cell.length_b   1.000
_cell.length_c   1.000
_cell.angle_alpha   90.00
_cell.angle_beta   90.00
_cell.angle_gamma   90.00
#
_symmetry.space_group_name_H-M   'P 1'
#
loop_
_entity.id
_entity.type
_entity.pdbx_description
1 polymer ?
#
loop_
_entity_poly.entity_id
_entity_poly.type
_entity_poly.pdbx_seq_one_letter_code
_entity_poly.pdbx_strand_id
1 'polypeptide(L)'
;MTLLAFGDTGLVFFDHDFSYISIICACVSMFIGIVMAQSGLDKIFNWEGELNFITEKFSKTILSNFSIIGLIQVTILETLSGLLSLLGSIMVLFYDDKSYGIVGLILAAGSFCILMAGQR
;
A
#
# COMPACT_ATOMS: atom_id res chain seq x y z
N MET A 1 -32.54 -7.79 -15.82
CA MET A 1 -31.27 -7.10 -15.51
C MET A 1 -31.30 -6.75 -14.06
N THR A 2 -30.42 -7.34 -13.26
CA THR A 2 -30.34 -7.03 -11.83
C THR A 2 -29.27 -5.97 -11.67
N LEU A 3 -29.68 -4.73 -11.38
CA LEU A 3 -28.75 -3.61 -11.27
C LEU A 3 -27.84 -3.76 -10.04
N LEU A 4 -28.45 -4.12 -8.91
CA LEU A 4 -27.79 -4.31 -7.63
C LEU A 4 -28.59 -5.32 -6.80
N ALA A 5 -27.96 -6.40 -6.35
CA ALA A 5 -28.56 -7.32 -5.39
C ALA A 5 -27.52 -7.80 -4.37
N PHE A 6 -27.95 -8.02 -3.14
CA PHE A 6 -27.13 -8.56 -2.06
C PHE A 6 -27.58 -9.98 -1.75
N GLY A 7 -26.63 -10.91 -1.73
CA GLY A 7 -26.82 -12.29 -1.29
C GLY A 7 -26.04 -12.57 0.00
N ASP A 8 -26.05 -13.83 0.45
CA ASP A 8 -25.41 -14.22 1.71
C ASP A 8 -23.88 -14.14 1.65
N THR A 9 -23.29 -14.35 0.47
CA THR A 9 -21.84 -14.42 0.28
C THR A 9 -21.27 -13.34 -0.65
N GLY A 10 -22.13 -12.51 -1.24
CA GLY A 10 -21.70 -11.54 -2.24
C GLY A 10 -22.77 -10.59 -2.74
N LEU A 11 -22.39 -9.84 -3.75
CA LEU A 11 -23.10 -8.73 -4.37
C LEU A 11 -23.15 -9.00 -5.88
N VAL A 12 -24.33 -8.84 -6.49
CA VAL A 12 -24.47 -8.76 -7.95
C VAL A 12 -24.53 -7.31 -8.36
N PHE A 13 -23.65 -6.89 -9.28
CA PHE A 13 -23.66 -5.56 -9.87
C PHE A 13 -23.45 -5.66 -11.38
N PHE A 14 -24.39 -5.14 -12.19
CA PHE A 14 -24.35 -5.26 -13.65
C PHE A 14 -24.11 -6.70 -14.14
N ASP A 15 -24.87 -7.66 -13.59
CA ASP A 15 -24.77 -9.08 -13.92
C ASP A 15 -23.37 -9.72 -13.63
N HIS A 16 -22.49 -9.03 -12.89
CA HIS A 16 -21.26 -9.58 -12.33
C HIS A 16 -21.44 -9.92 -10.85
N ASP A 17 -21.05 -11.14 -10.48
CA ASP A 17 -21.00 -11.61 -9.09
C ASP A 17 -19.67 -11.23 -8.43
N PHE A 18 -19.75 -10.52 -7.30
CA PHE A 18 -18.60 -10.16 -6.47
C PHE A 18 -18.77 -10.75 -5.08
N SER A 19 -17.81 -11.58 -4.64
CA SER A 19 -17.76 -12.03 -3.26
C SER A 19 -17.48 -10.87 -2.31
N TYR A 20 -18.10 -10.87 -1.13
CA TYR A 20 -17.81 -9.88 -0.09
C TYR A 20 -16.32 -9.87 0.29
N ILE A 21 -15.67 -11.03 0.30
CA ILE A 21 -14.23 -11.13 0.58
C ILE A 21 -13.42 -10.40 -0.51
N SER A 22 -13.76 -10.60 -1.79
CA SER A 22 -13.07 -9.94 -2.90
C SER A 22 -13.25 -8.43 -2.85
N ILE A 23 -14.46 -7.95 -2.51
CA ILE A 23 -14.72 -6.52 -2.33
C ILE A 23 -13.85 -5.95 -1.19
N ILE A 24 -13.83 -6.60 -0.03
CA ILE A 24 -13.03 -6.16 1.12
C ILE A 24 -11.54 -6.13 0.76
N CYS A 25 -11.01 -7.21 0.19
CA CYS A 25 -9.61 -7.30 -0.23
C CYS A 25 -9.25 -6.22 -1.25
N ALA A 26 -10.14 -5.94 -2.21
CA ALA A 26 -9.92 -4.90 -3.20
C ALA A 26 -9.93 -3.49 -2.59
N CYS A 27 -10.87 -3.20 -1.69
CA CYS A 27 -10.92 -1.92 -0.98
C CYS A 27 -9.65 -1.68 -0.14
N VAL A 28 -9.19 -2.70 0.61
CA VAL A 28 -7.96 -2.61 1.40
C VAL A 28 -6.74 -2.40 0.49
N SER A 29 -6.64 -3.18 -0.58
CA SER A 29 -5.53 -3.07 -1.54
C SER A 29 -5.53 -1.72 -2.25
N MET A 30 -6.70 -1.20 -2.60
CA MET A 30 -6.84 0.13 -3.21
C MET A 30 -6.43 1.24 -2.25
N PHE A 31 -6.90 1.20 -1.00
CA PHE A 31 -6.55 2.19 0.02
C PHE A 31 -5.03 2.22 0.27
N ILE A 32 -4.43 1.06 0.52
CA ILE A 32 -2.98 0.94 0.70
C ILE A 32 -2.25 1.36 -0.57
N GLY A 33 -2.72 0.94 -1.74
CA GLY A 33 -2.15 1.31 -3.04
C GLY A 33 -2.04 2.82 -3.22
N ILE A 34 -3.11 3.56 -2.94
CA ILE A 34 -3.14 5.03 -3.06
C ILE A 34 -2.17 5.67 -2.07
N VAL A 35 -2.26 5.31 -0.78
CA VAL A 35 -1.42 5.92 0.28
C VAL A 35 0.07 5.67 0.00
N MET A 36 0.42 4.43 -0.35
CA MET A 36 1.81 4.02 -0.58
C MET A 36 2.35 4.59 -1.89
N ALA A 37 1.52 4.69 -2.95
CA ALA A 37 1.91 5.34 -4.19
C ALA A 37 2.15 6.85 -3.97
N GLN A 38 1.28 7.53 -3.22
CA GLN A 38 1.49 8.95 -2.88
C GLN A 38 2.77 9.15 -2.08
N SER A 39 2.99 8.35 -1.03
CA SER A 39 4.21 8.42 -0.19
C SER A 39 5.49 8.13 -1.00
N GLY A 40 5.47 7.09 -1.84
CA GLY A 40 6.61 6.70 -2.65
C GLY A 40 6.93 7.70 -3.76
N LEU A 41 5.90 8.26 -4.43
CA LEU A 41 6.10 9.29 -5.45
C LEU A 41 6.62 10.60 -4.83
N ASP A 42 6.13 10.99 -3.66
CA ASP A 42 6.64 12.15 -2.95
C ASP A 42 8.13 12.00 -2.63
N LYS A 43 8.58 10.83 -2.17
CA LYS A 43 10.02 10.57 -1.96
C LYS A 43 10.86 10.63 -3.24
N ILE A 44 10.30 10.21 -4.38
CA ILE A 44 11.01 10.26 -5.67
C ILE A 44 11.13 11.71 -6.16
N PHE A 45 10.06 12.50 -6.08
CA PHE A 45 10.03 13.86 -6.64
C PHE A 45 10.50 14.95 -5.67
N ASN A 46 10.37 14.73 -4.37
CA ASN A 46 10.73 15.64 -3.29
C ASN A 46 11.76 15.00 -2.34
N TRP A 47 12.87 14.52 -2.91
CA TRP A 47 13.89 13.76 -2.19
C TRP A 47 14.50 14.54 -1.01
N GLU A 48 14.82 15.83 -1.19
CA GLU A 48 15.44 16.64 -0.15
C GLU A 48 14.50 16.88 1.04
N GLY A 49 13.22 17.13 0.77
CA GLY A 49 12.20 17.31 1.81
C GLY A 49 12.02 16.03 2.64
N GLU A 50 11.89 14.89 1.98
CA GLU A 50 11.72 13.60 2.64
C GLU A 50 12.98 13.14 3.38
N LEU A 51 14.17 13.48 2.87
CA LEU A 51 15.42 13.23 3.59
C LEU A 51 15.51 14.04 4.88
N ASN A 52 15.09 15.30 4.85
CA ASN A 52 15.03 16.13 6.05
C ASN A 52 14.02 15.57 7.06
N PHE A 53 12.84 15.16 6.59
CA PHE A 53 11.80 14.52 7.42
C PHE A 53 12.31 13.24 8.11
N ILE A 54 12.91 12.31 7.36
CA ILE A 54 13.45 11.06 7.92
C ILE A 54 14.63 11.35 8.86
N THR A 55 15.50 12.29 8.51
CA THR A 55 16.65 12.65 9.35
C THR A 55 16.19 13.24 10.69
N GLU A 56 15.18 14.11 10.69
CA GLU A 56 14.59 14.64 11.92
C GLU A 56 13.96 13.51 12.74
N LYS A 57 13.19 12.63 12.08
CA LYS A 57 12.55 11.48 12.71
C LYS A 57 13.58 10.57 13.39
N PHE A 58 14.67 10.25 12.71
CA PHE A 58 15.71 9.32 13.20
C PHE A 58 16.72 9.99 14.15
N SER A 59 16.71 11.31 14.27
CA SER A 59 17.72 12.11 14.99
C SER A 59 17.99 11.67 16.44
N LYS A 60 17.00 11.07 17.11
CA LYS A 60 17.09 10.61 18.52
C LYS A 60 17.17 9.10 18.66
N THR A 61 17.40 8.40 17.56
CA THR A 61 17.52 6.94 17.51
C THR A 61 18.96 6.53 17.20
N ILE A 62 19.27 5.25 17.40
CA ILE A 62 20.57 4.67 17.00
C ILE A 62 20.77 4.74 15.47
N LEU A 63 19.69 4.96 14.71
CA LEU A 63 19.69 5.02 13.26
C LEU A 63 19.92 6.42 12.67
N SER A 64 20.26 7.44 13.47
CA SER A 64 20.42 8.83 13.01
C SER A 64 21.40 8.99 11.84
N ASN A 65 22.46 8.15 11.79
CA ASN A 65 23.45 8.14 10.72
C ASN A 65 23.01 7.36 9.46
N PHE A 66 21.88 6.65 9.53
CA PHE A 66 21.38 5.76 8.47
C PHE A 66 20.16 6.33 7.73
N SER A 67 19.81 7.60 7.93
CA SER A 67 18.62 8.25 7.37
C SER A 67 18.54 8.17 5.83
N ILE A 68 19.66 8.33 5.12
CA ILE A 68 19.71 8.18 3.66
C ILE A 68 19.39 6.74 3.23
N ILE A 69 19.95 5.75 3.91
CA ILE A 69 19.71 4.33 3.61
C ILE A 69 18.26 3.98 3.93
N GLY A 70 17.74 4.47 5.06
CA GLY A 70 16.34 4.31 5.44
C GLY A 70 15.40 4.92 4.41
N LEU A 71 15.70 6.12 3.89
CA LEU A 71 14.91 6.75 2.83
C LEU A 71 14.89 5.89 1.57
N ILE A 72 16.04 5.45 1.07
CA ILE A 72 16.11 4.59 -0.14
C ILE A 72 15.28 3.33 0.04
N GLN A 73 15.43 2.63 1.18
CA GLN A 73 14.70 1.39 1.46
C GLN A 73 13.20 1.62 1.51
N VAL A 74 12.76 2.63 2.24
CA VAL A 74 11.34 2.99 2.36
C VAL A 74 10.79 3.36 0.99
N THR A 75 11.47 4.20 0.20
CA THR A 75 11.01 4.57 -1.15
C THR A 75 10.78 3.34 -2.03
N ILE A 76 11.72 2.39 -2.06
CA ILE A 76 11.58 1.16 -2.86
C ILE A 76 10.36 0.36 -2.39
N LEU A 77 10.22 0.15 -1.08
CA LEU A 77 9.10 -0.60 -0.51
C LEU A 77 7.77 0.08 -0.79
N GLU A 78 7.70 1.41 -0.63
CA GLU A 78 6.47 2.17 -0.82
C GLU A 78 6.04 2.22 -2.29
N THR A 79 6.96 2.46 -3.22
CA THR A 79 6.65 2.48 -4.65
C THR A 79 6.18 1.10 -5.14
N LEU A 80 6.88 0.03 -4.76
CA LEU A 80 6.48 -1.33 -5.12
C LEU A 80 5.15 -1.74 -4.46
N SER A 81 4.98 -1.40 -3.17
CA SER A 81 3.73 -1.62 -2.45
C SER A 81 2.56 -0.91 -3.12
N GLY A 82 2.73 0.37 -3.48
CA GLY A 82 1.72 1.18 -4.16
C GLY A 82 1.29 0.53 -5.47
N LEU A 83 2.25 0.19 -6.32
CA LEU A 83 1.99 -0.45 -7.60
C LEU A 83 1.30 -1.81 -7.45
N LEU A 84 1.82 -2.70 -6.60
CA LEU A 84 1.29 -4.05 -6.43
C LEU A 84 -0.09 -4.05 -5.76
N SER A 85 -0.36 -3.13 -4.84
CA SER A 85 -1.68 -3.05 -4.19
C SER A 85 -2.74 -2.44 -5.11
N LEU A 86 -2.38 -1.46 -5.95
CA LEU A 86 -3.27 -0.94 -6.99
C LEU A 86 -3.57 -2.00 -8.07
N LEU A 87 -2.56 -2.75 -8.51
CA LEU A 87 -2.77 -3.89 -9.40
C LEU A 87 -3.63 -4.97 -8.70
N GLY A 88 -3.34 -5.25 -7.42
CA GLY A 88 -4.04 -6.23 -6.61
C GLY A 88 -5.53 -5.94 -6.44
N SER A 89 -5.94 -4.67 -6.37
CA SER A 89 -7.37 -4.34 -6.29
C SER A 89 -8.12 -4.75 -7.57
N ILE A 90 -7.50 -4.56 -8.74
CA ILE A 90 -8.04 -4.98 -10.04
C ILE A 90 -8.03 -6.51 -10.14
N MET A 91 -6.90 -7.14 -9.80
CA MET A 91 -6.73 -8.59 -9.91
C MET A 91 -7.72 -9.36 -9.04
N VAL A 92 -7.99 -8.88 -7.82
CA VAL A 92 -8.97 -9.50 -6.92
C VAL A 92 -10.40 -9.39 -7.45
N LEU A 93 -10.79 -8.23 -7.99
CA LEU A 93 -12.17 -8.00 -8.42
C LEU A 93 -12.53 -8.76 -9.70
N PHE A 94 -11.60 -8.86 -10.64
CA PHE A 94 -11.90 -9.37 -11.98
C PHE A 94 -11.30 -10.75 -12.25
N TYR A 95 -10.32 -11.20 -11.46
CA TYR A 95 -9.59 -12.45 -11.70
C TYR A 95 -9.50 -13.35 -10.46
N ASP A 96 -10.12 -12.95 -9.33
CA ASP A 96 -10.07 -13.64 -8.02
C ASP A 96 -8.65 -13.88 -7.46
N ASP A 97 -7.64 -13.22 -8.04
CA ASP A 97 -6.24 -13.36 -7.65
C ASP A 97 -5.84 -12.32 -6.60
N LYS A 98 -5.58 -12.81 -5.37
CA LYS A 98 -5.23 -12.01 -4.19
C LYS A 98 -3.72 -11.80 -4.04
N SER A 99 -2.91 -12.47 -4.85
CA SER A 99 -1.45 -12.56 -4.67
C SER A 99 -0.78 -11.19 -4.73
N TYR A 100 -1.15 -10.36 -5.70
CA TYR A 100 -0.59 -9.01 -5.87
C TYR A 100 -0.92 -8.10 -4.68
N GLY A 101 -2.17 -8.12 -4.20
CA GLY A 101 -2.59 -7.35 -3.03
C GLY A 101 -1.86 -7.79 -1.77
N ILE A 102 -1.69 -9.11 -1.58
CA ILE A 102 -0.95 -9.69 -0.45
C ILE A 102 0.51 -9.22 -0.46
N VAL A 103 1.20 -9.33 -1.59
CA VAL A 103 2.61 -8.90 -1.69
C VAL A 103 2.71 -7.38 -1.46
N GLY A 104 1.80 -6.59 -2.04
CA GLY A 104 1.73 -5.15 -1.78
C GLY A 104 1.60 -4.82 -0.30
N LEU A 105 0.68 -5.48 0.40
CA LEU A 105 0.49 -5.33 1.85
C LEU A 105 1.72 -5.73 2.68
N ILE A 106 2.43 -6.78 2.30
CA ILE A 106 3.67 -7.20 2.97
C ILE A 106 4.75 -6.11 2.83
N LEU A 107 4.89 -5.52 1.65
CA LEU A 107 5.83 -4.43 1.40
C LEU A 107 5.44 -3.16 2.17
N ALA A 108 4.14 -2.83 2.24
CA ALA A 108 3.63 -1.75 3.07
C ALA A 108 3.98 -1.95 4.54
N ALA A 109 3.74 -3.16 5.07
CA ALA A 109 4.08 -3.49 6.45
C ALA A 109 5.59 -3.31 6.71
N GLY A 110 6.44 -3.76 5.79
CA GLY A 110 7.89 -3.55 5.88
C GLY A 110 8.27 -2.07 5.93
N SER A 111 7.70 -1.25 5.04
CA SER A 111 7.91 0.21 5.04
C SER A 111 7.49 0.83 6.38
N PHE A 112 6.29 0.50 6.87
CA PHE A 112 5.80 1.02 8.14
C PHE A 112 6.68 0.58 9.31
N CYS A 113 7.16 -0.66 9.36
CA CYS A 113 8.09 -1.10 10.40
C CYS A 113 9.38 -0.24 10.43
N ILE A 114 9.95 0.09 9.27
CA ILE A 114 11.13 0.97 9.19
C ILE A 114 10.79 2.37 9.69
N LEU A 115 9.66 2.93 9.23
CA LEU A 115 9.21 4.25 9.65
C LEU A 115 8.87 4.31 11.15
N MET A 116 8.33 3.25 11.74
CA MET A 116 8.03 3.14 13.18
C MET A 116 9.29 2.94 14.02
N ALA A 117 10.29 2.21 13.51
CA ALA A 117 11.57 2.04 14.21
C ALA A 117 12.29 3.38 14.45
N GLY A 118 12.04 4.36 13.58
CA GLY A 118 12.49 5.73 13.75
C GLY A 118 11.58 6.63 14.58
N GLN A 119 10.42 6.17 15.04
CA GLN A 119 9.53 7.01 15.85
C GLN A 119 10.04 7.14 17.30
N ARG A 120 9.70 8.28 17.91
CA ARG A 120 10.04 8.67 19.27
C ARG A 120 8.82 8.61 20.17
#